data_AF-A0A822GLD6-F1
#
_entry.id   AF-A0A822GLD6-F1
#
_cell.length_a   1.000
_cell.length_b   1.000
_cell.length_c   1.000
_cell.angle_alpha   90.00
_cell.angle_beta   90.00
_cell.angle_gamma   90.00
#
_symmetry.space_group_name_H-M   'P 1'
#
loop_
_entity.id
_entity.type
_entity.pdbx_description
1 polymer ?
#
loop_
_entity_poly.entity_id
_entity_poly.type
_entity_poly.pdbx_seq_one_letter_code
_entity_poly.pdbx_strand_id
1 'polypeptide(L)' 'MVHSYQCNRGVAILHINKTICLCPPAYYGNWCEFFSDRITVIARLDQDTLPKT' A
#
# COMPACT_ATOMS: atom_id res chain seq x y z
N MET A 1 10.80 12.65 22.44
CA MET A 1 9.69 11.71 22.67
C MET A 1 9.42 10.98 21.37
N VAL A 2 9.67 9.68 21.30
CA VAL A 2 9.41 8.86 20.11
C VAL A 2 7.96 8.39 20.21
N HIS A 3 7.06 9.06 19.49
CA HIS A 3 5.64 8.73 19.53
C HIS A 3 5.37 7.49 18.66
N SER A 4 5.54 6.32 19.25
CA SER A 4 5.34 5.01 18.60
C SER A 4 3.91 4.80 18.05
N TYR A 5 2.93 5.61 18.46
CA TYR A 5 1.55 5.54 17.94
C TYR A 5 1.38 6.12 16.54
N GLN A 6 2.38 6.83 15.99
CA GLN A 6 2.26 7.52 14.72
C GLN A 6 2.20 6.56 13.51
N CYS A 7 2.72 5.33 13.64
CA CYS A 7 2.83 4.40 12.52
C CYS A 7 1.60 3.52 12.28
N ASN A 8 0.44 3.83 12.86
CA ASN A 8 -0.80 3.04 12.76
C ASN A 8 -0.56 1.53 12.99
N ARG A 9 -0.50 0.75 11.89
CA ARG A 9 -0.32 -0.71 11.87
C ARG A 9 1.14 -1.16 11.63
N GLY A 10 2.07 -0.21 11.53
CA GLY A 10 3.50 -0.44 11.31
C GLY A 10 4.34 -0.27 12.57
N VAL A 11 5.65 -0.49 12.43
CA VAL A 11 6.64 -0.35 13.51
C VAL A 11 7.41 0.95 13.33
N ALA A 12 7.45 1.77 14.38
CA ALA A 12 8.21 3.01 14.39
C ALA A 12 9.68 2.71 14.68
N ILE A 13 10.58 3.16 13.80
CA ILE A 13 12.03 3.13 14.01
C ILE A 13 12.59 4.55 14.04
N LEU A 14 13.58 4.79 14.88
CA LEU A 14 14.28 6.08 14.93
C LEU A 14 15.52 6.02 14.03
N HIS A 15 15.60 6.92 13.06
CA HIS A 15 16.74 7.04 12.16
C HIS A 15 17.16 8.50 12.06
N ILE A 16 18.37 8.83 12.55
CA ILE A 16 18.97 10.17 12.45
C ILE A 16 17.97 11.28 12.88
N ASN A 17 17.42 11.15 14.09
CA ASN A 17 16.40 12.07 14.66
C ASN A 17 15.07 12.16 13.89
N LYS A 18 14.80 11.26 12.94
CA LYS A 18 13.49 11.12 12.30
C LYS A 18 12.84 9.81 12.69
N THR A 19 11.53 9.83 12.89
CA THR A 19 10.72 8.61 12.98
C THR A 19 10.41 8.13 11.57
N ILE A 20 10.73 6.89 11.27
CA ILE A 20 10.36 6.20 10.02
C ILE A 20 9.44 5.05 10.40
N CYS A 21 8.37 4.85 9.63
CA CYS A 21 7.44 3.74 9.82
C CYS A 21 7.77 2.60 8.87
N LEU A 22 8.01 1.42 9.41
CA LEU A 22 8.08 0.19 8.64
C LEU A 22 6.68 -0.40 8.51
N CYS A 23 6.11 -0.32 7.30
CA CYS A 23 4.75 -0.79 7.05
C CYS A 23 4.71 -2.28 6.69
N PRO A 24 3.70 -3.03 7.16
CA PRO A 24 3.44 -4.38 6.68
C PRO A 24 3.05 -4.39 5.19
N PRO A 25 3.17 -5.53 4.47
CA PRO A 25 3.02 -5.57 3.00
C PRO A 25 1.70 -5.05 2.43
N ALA A 26 0.63 -5.06 3.24
CA ALA A 26 -0.69 -4.58 2.84
C ALA A 26 -0.92 -3.09 3.16
N TYR A 27 0.06 -2.38 3.72
CA TYR A 27 -0.08 -0.98 4.11
C TYR A 27 1.08 -0.14 3.58
N TYR A 28 0.80 1.11 3.24
CA TYR A 28 1.78 2.06 2.73
C TYR A 28 1.44 3.49 3.16
N GLY A 29 2.32 4.44 2.81
CA GLY A 29 2.27 5.83 3.29
C GLY A 29 3.35 6.11 4.33
N ASN A 30 3.47 7.37 4.75
CA ASN A 30 4.49 7.77 5.73
C ASN A 30 4.20 7.22 7.13
N TRP A 31 2.92 6.93 7.39
CA TRP A 31 2.39 6.50 8.68
C TRP A 31 1.64 5.16 8.57
N CYS A 32 1.81 4.44 7.47
CA CYS A 32 1.06 3.22 7.15
C CYS A 32 -0.46 3.43 7.19
N GLU A 33 -0.91 4.60 6.72
CA GLU A 33 -2.30 5.05 6.74
C GLU A 33 -3.14 4.49 5.58
N PHE A 34 -2.51 4.06 4.49
CA PHE A 34 -3.19 3.55 3.31
C PHE A 34 -3.14 2.02 3.26
N PHE A 35 -4.30 1.40 3.07
CA PHE A 35 -4.41 -0.03 2.82
C PHE A 35 -4.30 -0.31 1.32
N SER A 36 -3.39 -1.20 0.93
CA SER A 36 -3.27 -1.69 -0.44
C SER A 36 -4.29 -2.80 -0.64
N ASP A 37 -5.49 -2.41 -1.06
CA ASP A 37 -6.49 -3.37 -1.51
C ASP A 37 -6.19 -3.80 -2.96
N ARG A 38 -6.24 -5.10 -3.22
CA ARG A 38 -5.92 -5.66 -4.54
C ARG A 38 -7.20 -5.80 -5.34
N ILE A 39 -7.40 -4.89 -6.30
CA ILE A 39 -8.46 -5.05 -7.30
C ILE A 39 -7.99 -6.08 -8.33
N THR A 40 -8.63 -7.26 -8.34
CA THR A 40 -8.37 -8.30 -9.34
C THR A 40 -9.40 -8.17 -10.47
N VAL A 41 -8.94 -7.81 -11.67
CA VAL A 41 -9.79 -7.72 -12.86
C VAL A 41 -9.64 -9.02 -13.66
N ILE A 42 -10.71 -9.77 -13.78
CA ILE A 42 -10.78 -10.95 -14.64
C ILE A 42 -11.55 -10.53 -15.89
N ALA A 43 -10.82 -10.29 -16.99
CA ALA A 43 -11.41 -9.99 -18.28
C ALA A 43 -11.41 -11.24 -19.16
N ARG A 44 -12.52 -11.48 -19.87
CA ARG A 44 -12.59 -12.43 -20.99
C ARG A 44 -12.60 -11.61 -22.26
N LEU A 45 -11.65 -11.88 -23.16
CA LEU A 45 -11.59 -11.26 -24.47
C LEU A 45 -12.18 -12.24 -25.48
N ASP A 46 -13.45 -12.01 -25.83
CA ASP A 46 -14.11 -12.76 -26.90
C ASP A 46 -13.76 -12.10 -28.24
N GLN A 47 -13.15 -12.84 -29.16
CA GLN A 47 -12.60 -12.33 -30.42
C GLN A 47 -13.66 -11.72 -31.35
N ASP A 48 -14.95 -12.00 -31.11
CA ASP A 48 -16.08 -11.43 -31.84
C ASP A 48 -16.39 -9.97 -31.45
N THR A 49 -15.85 -9.47 -30.34
CA THR A 49 -16.02 -8.08 -29.89
C THR A 49 -14.88 -7.15 -30.33
N LEU A 50 -13.82 -7.71 -30.93
CA LEU A 50 -12.71 -6.91 -31.46
C LEU A 50 -13.11 -6.29 -32.82
N PRO A 51 -12.91 -4.98 -33.03
CA PRO A 51 -13.14 -4.37 -34.32
C PRO A 51 -12.22 -5.01 -35.36
N LYS A 52 -12.82 -5.66 -36.37
CA LYS A 52 -12.07 -6.17 -37.51
C LYS A 52 -11.61 -4.97 -38.35
N THR A 53 -10.30 -4.72 -38.33
CA THR A 53 -9.62 -3.86 -39.31
C THR A 53 -9.65 -4.47 -40.70
#